data_AF-A0AAD9ATQ8-F1
#
_entry.id   AF-A0AAD9ATQ8-F1
#
_cell.length_a   1.000
_cell.length_b   1.000
_cell.length_c   1.000
_cell.angle_alpha   90.00
_cell.angle_beta   90.00
_cell.angle_gamma   90.00
#
_symmetry.space_group_name_H-M   'P 1'
#
loop_
_entity.id
_entity.type
_entity.pdbx_description
1 polymer ?
#
loop_
_entity_poly.entity_id
_entity_poly.type
_entity_poly.pdbx_seq_one_letter_code
_entity_poly.pdbx_strand_id
1 'polypeptide(L)'
;MIQGIFYARFLPKEGPHIVAQSPPGCITSAPGATKPPLIDWDVMQEYIMPRKAFFNRYMTVQDPEGKYAVLGFPVLIPHEKYQRNEFIFNFGIVLDVDADQAPYEPVVRRLAVTFKEMEKQNEYLSQEGSGGGERRPIETLLEIVKEDLNNYGECMIPVGELLISSYDANTINMKLFPHHATPPQVKGWHVPVAKMKFAEIVDPTWDLTMQKVVAHIDGVNDVRRIAWAADVSLDLAKLALRHLLYYDTVLLLDMFFFGSCYAPRPGIHDFVADRDGIVDECAAYVCIHARQRISNFMLIKLMTSFCVGKSVMEWLRGHQEAGFDVLRYVDVRRLVQFGVIKGCLYRAHKYVVSKQYLAALATGQARPKAGGDPLQKYTDGCHTFDQIITENNLTDAEIMEKLKALPVPSGDLTVFYR
;
A
#
# COMPACT_ATOMS: atom_id res chain seq x y z
N MET A 1 -13.15 -11.38 -4.92
CA MET A 1 -13.52 -12.05 -6.18
C MET A 1 -14.90 -11.56 -6.61
N ILE A 2 -15.15 -11.48 -7.92
CA ILE A 2 -16.45 -11.08 -8.45
C ILE A 2 -17.46 -12.21 -8.28
N GLN A 3 -18.52 -11.94 -7.51
CA GLN A 3 -19.60 -12.89 -7.29
C GLN A 3 -20.59 -12.86 -8.45
N GLY A 4 -20.91 -11.67 -8.95
CA GLY A 4 -21.76 -11.51 -10.12
C GLY A 4 -21.52 -10.21 -10.87
N ILE A 5 -22.02 -10.17 -12.10
CA ILE A 5 -22.02 -9.00 -12.98
C ILE A 5 -23.39 -8.92 -13.64
N PHE A 6 -23.88 -7.70 -13.87
CA PHE A 6 -25.20 -7.49 -14.46
C PHE A 6 -25.26 -6.27 -15.35
N TYR A 7 -26.25 -6.29 -16.22
CA TYR A 7 -26.67 -5.19 -17.07
C TYR A 7 -28.16 -4.94 -16.85
N ALA A 8 -28.48 -3.73 -16.39
CA ALA A 8 -29.83 -3.26 -16.15
C ALA A 8 -30.18 -2.14 -17.13
N ARG A 9 -31.44 -2.11 -17.56
CA ARG A 9 -31.97 -1.12 -18.49
C ARG A 9 -33.28 -0.56 -17.96
N PHE A 10 -33.51 0.74 -18.19
CA PHE A 10 -34.83 1.31 -17.95
C PHE A 10 -35.71 1.13 -19.18
N LEU A 11 -36.74 0.29 -19.07
CA LEU A 11 -37.74 0.10 -20.11
C LEU A 11 -38.90 1.09 -19.92
N PRO A 12 -39.28 1.90 -20.92
CA PRO A 12 -40.29 2.96 -20.76
C PRO A 12 -41.68 2.50 -20.27
N LYS A 13 -42.04 1.23 -20.50
CA LYS A 13 -43.33 0.63 -20.12
C LYS A 13 -43.28 -0.20 -18.84
N GLU A 14 -42.16 -0.88 -18.59
CA GLU A 14 -42.01 -1.87 -17.51
C GLU A 14 -41.18 -1.35 -16.34
N GLY A 15 -40.46 -0.24 -16.51
CA GLY A 15 -39.60 0.34 -15.48
C GLY A 15 -38.18 -0.25 -15.49
N PRO A 16 -37.47 -0.24 -14.36
CA PRO A 16 -36.13 -0.82 -14.26
C PRO A 16 -36.19 -2.34 -14.43
N HIS A 17 -35.37 -2.88 -15.33
CA HIS A 17 -35.31 -4.32 -15.61
C HIS A 17 -33.87 -4.80 -15.75
N ILE A 18 -33.55 -5.97 -15.20
CA ILE A 18 -32.26 -6.63 -15.45
C ILE A 18 -32.37 -7.40 -16.75
N VAL A 19 -31.61 -6.99 -17.76
CA VAL A 19 -31.62 -7.62 -19.08
C VAL A 19 -30.65 -8.80 -19.11
N ALA A 20 -29.49 -8.66 -18.46
CA ALA A 20 -28.50 -9.74 -18.41
C ALA A 20 -27.82 -9.79 -17.03
N GLN A 21 -27.54 -11.01 -16.56
CA GLN A 21 -26.81 -11.26 -15.32
C GLN A 21 -25.97 -12.54 -15.43
N SER A 22 -24.77 -12.52 -14.86
CA SER A 22 -23.90 -13.69 -14.74
C SER A 22 -23.36 -13.78 -13.32
N PRO A 23 -23.61 -14.88 -12.58
CA PRO A 23 -24.37 -16.07 -12.96
C PRO A 23 -25.88 -15.80 -13.12
N PRO A 24 -26.62 -16.65 -13.86
CA PRO A 24 -28.07 -16.58 -13.91
C PRO A 24 -28.65 -16.78 -12.49
N GLY A 25 -29.53 -15.89 -12.05
CA GLY A 25 -30.09 -15.91 -10.68
C GLY A 25 -29.37 -15.01 -9.67
N CYS A 26 -28.37 -14.23 -10.07
CA CYS A 26 -27.57 -13.39 -9.16
C CYS A 26 -28.41 -12.35 -8.42
N ILE A 27 -29.28 -11.62 -9.12
CA ILE A 27 -30.05 -10.49 -8.57
C ILE A 27 -31.55 -10.72 -8.75
N THR A 28 -31.97 -11.27 -9.89
CA THR A 28 -33.36 -11.70 -10.12
C THR A 28 -33.41 -13.21 -10.31
N SER A 29 -34.40 -13.88 -9.71
CA SER A 29 -34.57 -15.34 -9.84
C SER A 29 -34.78 -15.74 -11.31
N ALA A 30 -33.79 -16.41 -11.91
CA ALA A 30 -33.90 -16.96 -13.25
C ALA A 30 -34.62 -18.32 -13.22
N PRO A 31 -35.47 -18.65 -14.21
CA PRO A 31 -36.10 -19.96 -14.29
C PRO A 31 -35.02 -21.05 -14.48
N GLY A 32 -34.78 -21.86 -13.44
CA GLY A 32 -33.77 -22.92 -13.41
C GLY A 32 -32.61 -22.72 -12.41
N ALA A 33 -32.53 -21.59 -11.72
CA ALA A 33 -31.51 -21.37 -10.70
C ALA A 33 -31.85 -22.09 -9.39
N THR A 34 -30.95 -22.96 -8.91
CA THR A 34 -31.10 -23.72 -7.66
C THR A 34 -30.60 -22.99 -6.42
N LYS A 35 -29.95 -21.83 -6.58
CA LYS A 35 -29.42 -21.01 -5.49
C LYS A 35 -30.32 -19.80 -5.23
N PRO A 36 -30.51 -19.39 -3.96
CA PRO A 36 -31.20 -18.15 -3.65
C PRO A 36 -30.47 -16.95 -4.28
N PRO A 37 -31.20 -15.90 -4.68
CA PRO A 37 -30.59 -14.68 -5.21
C PRO A 37 -29.65 -14.08 -4.16
N LEU A 38 -28.51 -13.54 -4.62
CA LEU A 38 -27.50 -12.96 -3.74
C LEU A 38 -27.97 -11.65 -3.11
N ILE A 39 -28.93 -10.99 -3.76
CA ILE A 39 -29.44 -9.67 -3.42
C ILE A 39 -30.96 -9.67 -3.58
N ASP A 40 -31.66 -8.98 -2.68
CA ASP A 40 -33.08 -8.70 -2.83
C ASP A 40 -33.32 -7.57 -3.86
N TRP A 41 -33.89 -7.93 -5.01
CA TRP A 41 -34.20 -6.98 -6.09
C TRP A 41 -35.17 -5.89 -5.65
N ASP A 42 -36.15 -6.19 -4.80
CA ASP A 42 -37.20 -5.23 -4.46
C ASP A 42 -36.65 -4.05 -3.66
N VAL A 43 -35.62 -4.29 -2.86
CA VAL A 43 -34.91 -3.27 -2.08
C VAL A 43 -33.82 -2.59 -2.92
N MET A 44 -33.08 -3.35 -3.73
CA MET A 44 -31.93 -2.82 -4.46
C MET A 44 -32.27 -2.15 -5.80
N GLN A 45 -33.47 -2.33 -6.37
CA GLN A 45 -33.85 -1.74 -7.66
C GLN A 45 -33.68 -0.22 -7.72
N GLU A 46 -34.01 0.51 -6.64
CA GLU A 46 -33.86 1.98 -6.58
C GLU A 46 -32.39 2.42 -6.56
N TYR A 47 -31.51 1.54 -6.12
CA TYR A 47 -30.07 1.78 -6.01
C TYR A 47 -29.32 1.35 -7.28
N ILE A 48 -29.78 0.27 -7.91
CA ILE A 48 -29.30 -0.23 -9.20
C ILE A 48 -29.70 0.73 -10.31
N MET A 49 -30.92 1.28 -10.29
CA MET A 49 -31.42 2.26 -11.25
C MET A 49 -31.82 3.55 -10.52
N PRO A 50 -30.82 4.37 -10.14
CA PRO A 50 -31.03 5.53 -9.27
C PRO A 50 -31.66 6.71 -10.01
N ARG A 51 -32.07 7.72 -9.23
CA ARG A 51 -32.63 8.96 -9.76
C ARG A 51 -31.60 9.71 -10.61
N LYS A 52 -32.08 10.55 -11.54
CA LYS A 52 -31.27 11.27 -12.54
C LYS A 52 -30.06 12.03 -11.98
N ALA A 53 -30.10 12.46 -10.72
CA ALA A 53 -29.00 13.15 -10.04
C ALA A 53 -27.70 12.32 -9.94
N PHE A 54 -27.80 10.99 -10.03
CA PHE A 54 -26.68 10.07 -9.87
C PHE A 54 -26.15 9.51 -11.20
N PHE A 55 -26.73 9.90 -12.34
CA PHE A 55 -26.27 9.44 -13.65
C PHE A 55 -24.88 9.99 -13.99
N ASN A 56 -24.10 9.17 -14.69
CA ASN A 56 -22.69 9.38 -14.99
C ASN A 56 -21.79 9.56 -13.75
N ARG A 57 -22.22 9.06 -12.59
CA ARG A 57 -21.42 9.00 -11.37
C ARG A 57 -21.28 7.54 -10.96
N TYR A 58 -20.10 7.22 -10.43
CA TYR A 58 -19.86 5.90 -9.83
C TYR A 58 -20.59 5.80 -8.50
N MET A 59 -21.20 4.65 -8.26
CA MET A 59 -21.97 4.38 -7.05
C MET A 59 -21.57 3.03 -6.48
N THR A 60 -21.39 3.01 -5.16
CA THR A 60 -21.28 1.80 -4.37
C THR A 60 -22.49 1.74 -3.45
N VAL A 61 -23.16 0.60 -3.43
CA VAL A 61 -24.28 0.36 -2.52
C VAL A 61 -24.04 -0.96 -1.82
N GLN A 62 -24.10 -0.95 -0.50
CA GLN A 62 -24.00 -2.17 0.30
C GLN A 62 -25.40 -2.73 0.54
N ASP A 63 -25.50 -4.05 0.48
CA ASP A 63 -26.72 -4.77 0.81
C ASP A 63 -27.09 -4.56 2.30
N PRO A 64 -28.38 -4.51 2.68
CA PRO A 64 -28.81 -4.32 4.07
C PRO A 64 -28.30 -5.41 5.03
N GLU A 65 -28.04 -6.63 4.54
CA GLU A 65 -27.44 -7.69 5.34
C GLU A 65 -25.92 -7.55 5.50
N GLY A 66 -25.30 -6.59 4.80
CA GLY A 66 -23.87 -6.31 4.87
C GLY A 66 -22.99 -7.43 4.30
N LYS A 67 -23.55 -8.30 3.44
CA LYS A 67 -22.81 -9.41 2.81
C LYS A 67 -22.21 -9.06 1.46
N TYR A 68 -22.89 -8.23 0.67
CA TYR A 68 -22.47 -7.88 -0.68
C TYR A 68 -22.41 -6.37 -0.90
N ALA A 69 -21.45 -5.96 -1.73
CA ALA A 69 -21.33 -4.60 -2.23
C ALA A 69 -21.60 -4.59 -3.75
N VAL A 70 -22.57 -3.78 -4.16
CA VAL A 70 -22.93 -3.55 -5.55
C VAL A 70 -22.23 -2.29 -6.03
N LEU A 71 -21.37 -2.45 -7.03
CA LEU A 71 -20.70 -1.37 -7.73
C LEU A 71 -21.48 -1.10 -9.03
N GLY A 72 -21.84 0.15 -9.29
CA GLY A 72 -22.61 0.52 -10.46
C GLY A 72 -22.15 1.84 -11.09
N PHE A 73 -22.36 1.96 -12.40
CA PHE A 73 -22.17 3.22 -13.11
C PHE A 73 -23.37 3.46 -14.05
N PRO A 74 -24.45 4.08 -13.56
CA PRO A 74 -25.63 4.34 -14.36
C PRO A 74 -25.35 5.42 -15.40
N VAL A 75 -25.67 5.15 -16.65
CA VAL A 75 -25.43 6.01 -17.81
C VAL A 75 -26.76 6.50 -18.37
N LEU A 76 -26.77 7.80 -18.70
CA LEU A 76 -27.85 8.45 -19.45
C LEU A 76 -27.31 8.91 -20.80
N ILE A 77 -27.99 8.52 -21.88
CA ILE A 77 -27.78 9.03 -23.24
C ILE A 77 -29.04 9.78 -23.67
N PRO A 78 -29.03 11.12 -23.68
CA PRO A 78 -30.13 11.91 -24.25
C PRO A 78 -30.03 11.90 -25.78
N HIS A 79 -31.08 11.41 -26.45
CA HIS A 79 -31.18 11.46 -27.91
C HIS A 79 -32.64 11.26 -28.36
N GLU A 80 -33.10 12.03 -29.35
CA GLU A 80 -34.49 12.01 -29.86
C GLU A 80 -34.89 10.67 -30.50
N LYS A 81 -33.89 9.87 -30.90
CA LYS A 81 -34.07 8.53 -31.47
C LYS A 81 -34.66 7.52 -30.48
N TYR A 82 -34.53 7.78 -29.18
CA TYR A 82 -35.02 6.89 -28.14
C TYR A 82 -36.40 7.30 -27.65
N GLN A 83 -37.20 6.31 -27.24
CA GLN A 83 -38.51 6.57 -26.67
C GLN A 83 -38.38 7.35 -25.35
N ARG A 84 -38.99 8.55 -25.29
CA ARG A 84 -38.81 9.59 -24.23
C ARG A 84 -37.52 10.43 -24.32
N ASN A 85 -36.85 10.44 -25.47
CA ASN A 85 -35.64 11.23 -25.74
C ASN A 85 -34.43 10.86 -24.84
N GLU A 86 -34.49 9.74 -24.13
CA GLU A 86 -33.42 9.30 -23.24
C GLU A 86 -33.28 7.77 -23.22
N PHE A 87 -32.04 7.29 -23.19
CA PHE A 87 -31.68 5.89 -23.02
C PHE A 87 -30.87 5.75 -21.73
N ILE A 88 -31.37 4.93 -20.80
CA ILE A 88 -30.81 4.75 -19.46
C ILE A 88 -30.46 3.28 -19.27
N PHE A 89 -29.21 3.04 -18.90
CA PHE A 89 -28.72 1.71 -18.56
C PHE A 89 -27.68 1.78 -17.44
N ASN A 90 -27.45 0.66 -16.78
CA ASN A 90 -26.42 0.53 -15.75
C ASN A 90 -25.69 -0.81 -15.91
N PHE A 91 -24.37 -0.76 -15.81
CA PHE A 91 -23.54 -1.94 -15.62
C PHE A 91 -23.09 -1.98 -14.17
N GLY A 92 -23.17 -3.15 -13.55
CA GLY A 92 -22.69 -3.32 -12.20
C GLY A 92 -22.06 -4.66 -11.91
N ILE A 93 -21.23 -4.66 -10.87
CA ILE A 93 -20.46 -5.79 -10.37
C ILE A 93 -20.83 -5.98 -8.90
N VAL A 94 -21.09 -7.22 -8.51
CA VAL A 94 -21.38 -7.64 -7.15
C VAL A 94 -20.12 -8.27 -6.55
N LEU A 95 -19.65 -7.68 -5.46
CA LEU A 95 -18.51 -8.11 -4.68
C LEU A 95 -18.94 -8.52 -3.27
N ASP A 96 -18.09 -9.28 -2.61
CA ASP A 96 -18.17 -9.48 -1.16
C ASP A 96 -17.84 -8.16 -0.43
N VAL A 97 -18.44 -7.90 0.74
CA VAL A 97 -18.17 -6.68 1.52
C VAL A 97 -16.73 -6.63 2.03
N ASP A 98 -16.12 -7.79 2.30
CA ASP A 98 -14.73 -7.89 2.75
C ASP A 98 -13.71 -7.70 1.59
N ALA A 99 -14.17 -7.67 0.34
CA ALA A 99 -13.30 -7.51 -0.82
C ALA A 99 -12.95 -6.02 -1.05
N ASP A 100 -11.70 -5.76 -1.46
CA ASP A 100 -11.29 -4.43 -1.88
C ASP A 100 -12.05 -4.00 -3.15
N GLN A 101 -12.74 -2.88 -3.05
CA GLN A 101 -13.60 -2.34 -4.11
C GLN A 101 -12.83 -1.41 -5.06
N ALA A 102 -11.70 -0.85 -4.62
CA ALA A 102 -10.93 0.14 -5.38
C ALA A 102 -10.45 -0.38 -6.76
N PRO A 103 -10.00 -1.64 -6.91
CA PRO A 103 -9.58 -2.18 -8.21
C PRO A 103 -10.72 -2.30 -9.24
N TYR A 104 -11.97 -2.43 -8.77
CA TYR A 104 -13.11 -2.70 -9.63
C TYR A 104 -13.84 -1.43 -10.10
N GLU A 105 -13.65 -0.28 -9.43
CA GLU A 105 -14.21 1.01 -9.87
C GLU A 105 -13.82 1.34 -11.33
N PRO A 106 -12.52 1.32 -11.72
CA PRO A 106 -12.11 1.63 -13.08
C PRO A 106 -12.71 0.66 -14.11
N VAL A 107 -12.90 -0.60 -13.73
CA VAL A 107 -13.47 -1.65 -14.59
C VAL A 107 -14.94 -1.35 -14.90
N VAL A 108 -15.76 -1.09 -13.88
CA VAL A 108 -17.19 -0.74 -14.07
C VAL A 108 -17.33 0.54 -14.88
N ARG A 109 -16.50 1.56 -14.59
CA ARG A 109 -16.47 2.81 -15.35
C ARG A 109 -16.08 2.58 -16.80
N ARG A 110 -15.06 1.77 -17.07
CA ARG A 110 -14.58 1.47 -18.42
C ARG A 110 -15.63 0.69 -19.22
N LEU A 111 -16.32 -0.27 -18.61
CA LEU A 111 -17.46 -0.97 -19.22
C LEU A 111 -18.53 0.03 -19.63
N ALA A 112 -19.02 0.81 -18.68
CA ALA A 112 -20.13 1.72 -18.92
C ALA A 112 -19.82 2.80 -19.98
N VAL A 113 -18.60 3.37 -19.96
CA VAL A 113 -18.18 4.36 -20.96
C VAL A 113 -17.99 3.73 -22.35
N THR A 114 -17.40 2.52 -22.42
CA THR A 114 -17.22 1.83 -23.71
C THR A 114 -18.57 1.52 -24.34
N PHE A 115 -19.50 0.96 -23.58
CA PHE A 115 -20.84 0.66 -24.07
C PHE A 115 -21.67 1.91 -24.39
N LYS A 116 -21.44 3.03 -23.69
CA LYS A 116 -22.04 4.33 -24.04
C LYS A 116 -21.63 4.79 -25.43
N GLU A 117 -20.35 4.68 -25.77
CA GLU A 117 -19.85 5.08 -27.09
C GLU A 117 -20.28 4.07 -28.18
N MET A 118 -20.27 2.77 -27.89
CA MET A 118 -20.79 1.75 -28.79
C MET A 118 -22.29 1.92 -29.10
N GLU A 119 -23.07 2.36 -28.12
CA GLU A 119 -24.50 2.63 -28.29
C GLU A 119 -24.76 3.85 -29.17
N LYS A 120 -23.91 4.88 -29.09
CA LYS A 120 -23.99 6.03 -30.00
C LYS A 120 -23.61 5.68 -31.44
N GLN A 121 -22.60 4.83 -31.62
CA GLN A 121 -22.07 4.45 -32.93
C GLN A 121 -22.97 3.43 -33.65
N ASN A 122 -23.28 2.32 -32.97
CA ASN A 122 -23.82 1.12 -33.62
C ASN A 122 -25.16 0.65 -33.03
N GLU A 123 -25.73 1.39 -32.07
CA GLU A 123 -26.99 1.03 -31.40
C GLU A 123 -26.96 -0.39 -30.80
N TYR A 124 -25.81 -0.72 -30.22
CA TYR A 124 -25.48 -2.07 -29.77
C TYR A 124 -26.44 -2.61 -28.70
N LEU A 125 -26.90 -1.77 -27.77
CA LEU A 125 -27.78 -2.12 -26.65
C LEU A 125 -29.27 -1.90 -26.96
N SER A 126 -29.60 -1.05 -27.94
CA SER A 126 -30.99 -0.74 -28.27
C SER A 126 -31.61 -1.67 -29.31
N GLN A 127 -30.82 -2.25 -30.22
CA GLN A 127 -31.29 -3.19 -31.26
C GLN A 127 -31.05 -4.67 -30.91
N GLU A 128 -31.38 -5.09 -29.70
CA GLU A 128 -31.42 -6.52 -29.33
C GLU A 128 -32.51 -7.23 -30.14
N GLY A 129 -32.12 -7.83 -31.28
CA GLY A 129 -32.95 -8.81 -32.00
C GLY A 129 -33.42 -8.49 -33.43
N SER A 130 -32.86 -7.50 -34.15
CA SER A 130 -33.28 -7.21 -35.55
C SER A 130 -32.19 -7.28 -36.62
N GLY A 131 -30.97 -7.71 -36.29
CA GLY A 131 -29.93 -8.04 -37.28
C GLY A 131 -29.51 -9.50 -37.11
N GLY A 132 -29.69 -10.33 -38.14
CA GLY A 132 -29.43 -11.76 -38.07
C GLY A 132 -27.99 -12.10 -37.64
N GLY A 133 -27.84 -13.06 -36.72
CA GLY A 133 -26.66 -13.92 -36.54
C GLY A 133 -25.27 -13.31 -36.24
N GLU A 134 -25.04 -12.00 -36.38
CA GLU A 134 -23.69 -11.44 -36.56
C GLU A 134 -23.12 -10.76 -35.30
N ARG A 135 -23.86 -10.71 -34.18
CA ARG A 135 -23.43 -10.02 -32.94
C ARG A 135 -23.42 -10.95 -31.74
N ARG A 136 -22.38 -10.87 -30.91
CA ARG A 136 -22.32 -11.59 -29.62
C ARG A 136 -23.38 -11.05 -28.66
N PRO A 137 -24.17 -11.90 -27.99
CA PRO A 137 -25.13 -11.47 -26.98
C PRO A 137 -24.40 -10.89 -25.76
N ILE A 138 -25.01 -9.90 -25.11
CA ILE A 138 -24.44 -9.21 -23.96
C ILE A 138 -24.23 -10.16 -22.77
N GLU A 139 -25.07 -11.17 -22.60
CA GLU A 139 -24.97 -12.20 -21.56
C GLU A 139 -23.62 -12.94 -21.63
N THR A 140 -23.27 -13.45 -22.82
CA THR A 140 -21.99 -14.15 -23.03
C THR A 140 -20.80 -13.23 -22.84
N LEU A 141 -20.93 -11.95 -23.22
CA LEU A 141 -19.84 -10.97 -23.00
C LEU A 141 -19.62 -10.75 -21.50
N LEU A 142 -20.68 -10.57 -20.72
CA LEU A 142 -20.57 -10.39 -19.27
C LEU A 142 -20.01 -11.63 -18.57
N GLU A 143 -20.38 -12.83 -19.03
CA GLU A 143 -19.82 -14.09 -18.54
C GLU A 143 -18.30 -14.17 -18.77
N ILE A 144 -17.84 -13.89 -20.01
CA ILE A 144 -16.41 -13.86 -20.34
C ILE A 144 -15.68 -12.81 -19.48
N VAL A 145 -16.23 -11.60 -19.35
CA VAL A 145 -15.63 -10.56 -18.51
C VAL A 145 -15.47 -11.03 -17.07
N LYS A 146 -16.50 -11.67 -16.50
CA LYS A 146 -16.43 -12.19 -15.12
C LYS A 146 -15.36 -13.28 -14.99
N GLU A 147 -15.35 -14.26 -15.90
CA GLU A 147 -14.40 -15.37 -15.84
C GLU A 147 -12.95 -14.91 -16.03
N ASP A 148 -12.70 -14.06 -17.03
CA ASP A 148 -11.36 -13.53 -17.32
C ASP A 148 -10.83 -12.68 -16.15
N LEU A 149 -11.66 -11.80 -15.59
CA LEU A 149 -11.27 -10.96 -14.46
C LEU A 149 -11.03 -11.77 -13.18
N ASN A 150 -11.79 -12.84 -12.95
CA ASN A 150 -11.60 -13.70 -11.79
C ASN A 150 -10.40 -14.64 -11.92
N ASN A 151 -10.10 -15.14 -13.13
CA ASN A 151 -9.04 -16.12 -13.36
C ASN A 151 -7.68 -15.47 -13.67
N TYR A 152 -7.67 -14.43 -14.51
CA TYR A 152 -6.45 -13.81 -15.03
C TYR A 152 -6.24 -12.38 -14.51
N GLY A 153 -7.29 -11.71 -14.05
CA GLY A 153 -7.22 -10.31 -13.62
C GLY A 153 -7.09 -9.31 -14.78
N GLU A 154 -7.17 -9.78 -16.02
CA GLU A 154 -7.18 -8.96 -17.23
C GLU A 154 -8.07 -9.61 -18.28
N CYS A 155 -8.67 -8.79 -19.13
CA CYS A 155 -9.66 -9.20 -20.10
C CYS A 155 -9.49 -8.39 -21.38
N MET A 156 -9.40 -9.07 -22.52
CA MET A 156 -9.37 -8.48 -23.85
C MET A 156 -10.46 -9.13 -24.71
N ILE A 157 -11.53 -8.39 -25.00
CA ILE A 157 -12.64 -8.88 -25.80
C ILE A 157 -12.81 -7.99 -27.04
N PRO A 158 -12.62 -8.52 -28.25
CA PRO A 158 -13.05 -7.83 -29.47
C PRO A 158 -14.58 -7.87 -29.57
N VAL A 159 -15.20 -6.69 -29.62
CA VAL A 159 -16.65 -6.51 -29.79
C VAL A 159 -16.89 -6.02 -31.22
N GLY A 160 -17.02 -6.98 -32.13
CA GLY A 160 -17.24 -6.77 -33.56
C GLY A 160 -17.72 -8.03 -34.25
N GLU A 161 -18.18 -7.90 -35.49
CA GLU A 161 -18.71 -9.02 -36.30
C GLU A 161 -17.64 -10.08 -36.53
N LEU A 162 -18.00 -11.34 -36.28
CA LEU A 162 -17.07 -12.49 -36.36
C LEU A 162 -16.59 -12.79 -37.80
N LEU A 163 -17.21 -12.16 -38.82
CA LEU A 163 -17.02 -12.50 -40.23
C LEU A 163 -16.29 -11.44 -41.08
N ILE A 164 -16.05 -10.23 -40.58
CA ILE A 164 -15.26 -9.23 -41.31
C ILE A 164 -13.86 -9.17 -40.71
N SER A 165 -12.93 -9.75 -41.46
CA SER A 165 -11.49 -9.59 -41.26
C SER A 165 -11.15 -8.12 -41.02
N SER A 166 -10.47 -7.88 -39.89
CA SER A 166 -9.45 -6.85 -39.64
C SER A 166 -9.80 -5.40 -40.06
N TYR A 167 -10.03 -4.54 -39.08
CA TYR A 167 -9.35 -3.24 -38.86
C TYR A 167 -10.14 -2.30 -37.92
N ASP A 168 -11.46 -2.50 -37.75
CA ASP A 168 -12.33 -1.56 -36.99
C ASP A 168 -13.15 -2.20 -35.83
N ALA A 169 -12.74 -3.37 -35.31
CA ALA A 169 -13.44 -3.98 -34.18
C ALA A 169 -13.15 -3.22 -32.88
N ASN A 170 -14.19 -2.73 -32.20
CA ASN A 170 -14.07 -2.10 -30.89
C ASN A 170 -13.57 -3.15 -29.89
N THR A 171 -12.35 -3.00 -29.38
CA THR A 171 -11.79 -3.92 -28.38
C THR A 171 -11.99 -3.38 -26.97
N ILE A 172 -12.58 -4.20 -26.11
CA ILE A 172 -12.65 -3.96 -24.67
C ILE A 172 -11.36 -4.50 -24.06
N ASN A 173 -10.52 -3.61 -23.55
CA ASN A 173 -9.32 -3.97 -22.78
C ASN A 173 -9.47 -3.47 -21.35
N MET A 174 -9.39 -4.40 -20.39
CA MET A 174 -9.54 -4.13 -18.96
C MET A 174 -8.51 -4.93 -18.17
N LYS A 175 -7.96 -4.31 -17.12
CA LYS A 175 -7.01 -4.93 -16.21
C LYS A 175 -7.30 -4.49 -14.78
N LEU A 176 -7.33 -5.45 -13.87
CA LEU A 176 -7.41 -5.22 -12.44
C LEU A 176 -6.00 -4.88 -11.95
N PHE A 177 -5.86 -3.68 -11.42
CA PHE A 177 -4.64 -3.27 -10.74
C PHE A 177 -4.87 -3.41 -9.23
N PRO A 178 -4.01 -4.16 -8.52
CA PRO A 178 -4.05 -4.18 -7.07
C PRO A 178 -3.92 -2.76 -6.52
N HIS A 179 -4.78 -2.40 -5.57
CA HIS A 179 -4.64 -1.15 -4.87
C HIS A 179 -3.58 -1.32 -3.78
N HIS A 180 -2.49 -0.56 -3.86
CA HIS A 180 -1.50 -0.49 -2.80
C HIS A 180 -1.71 0.80 -2.01
N ALA A 181 -1.64 0.70 -0.68
CA ALA A 181 -1.70 1.86 0.19
C ALA A 181 -0.57 2.84 -0.16
N THR A 182 -0.87 4.14 -0.08
CA THR A 182 0.14 5.16 -0.35
C THR A 182 1.29 5.01 0.66
N PRO A 183 2.54 4.77 0.19
CA PRO A 183 3.65 4.51 1.08
C PRO A 183 4.02 5.76 1.89
N PRO A 184 4.59 5.59 3.10
CA PRO A 184 5.06 6.68 3.92
C PRO A 184 6.17 7.47 3.20
N GLN A 185 6.40 8.70 3.66
CA GLN A 185 7.48 9.52 3.11
C GLN A 185 8.86 8.96 3.50
N VAL A 186 9.71 8.77 2.49
CA VAL A 186 11.12 8.39 2.68
C VAL A 186 11.91 9.60 3.17
N LYS A 187 12.61 9.45 4.30
CA LYS A 187 13.52 10.46 4.85
C LYS A 187 14.96 10.10 4.54
N GLY A 188 15.86 11.09 4.56
CA GLY A 188 17.26 10.91 4.18
C GLY A 188 18.05 9.97 5.10
N TRP A 189 17.62 9.84 6.35
CA TRP A 189 18.23 8.99 7.37
C TRP A 189 17.63 7.57 7.44
N HIS A 190 16.67 7.23 6.60
CA HIS A 190 16.19 5.85 6.54
C HIS A 190 17.20 4.95 5.83
N VAL A 191 17.18 3.67 6.17
CA VAL A 191 18.02 2.62 5.60
C VAL A 191 17.09 1.62 4.91
N PRO A 192 17.09 1.54 3.57
CA PRO A 192 16.29 0.55 2.86
C PRO A 192 16.92 -0.85 2.98
N VAL A 193 16.08 -1.85 3.24
CA VAL A 193 16.45 -3.27 3.29
C VAL A 193 15.62 -4.01 2.25
N ALA A 194 16.29 -4.77 1.38
CA ALA A 194 15.63 -5.58 0.36
C ALA A 194 14.88 -6.76 0.99
N LYS A 195 13.60 -6.95 0.67
CA LYS A 195 12.83 -8.15 1.06
C LYS A 195 13.08 -9.33 0.12
N MET A 196 13.51 -9.02 -1.11
CA MET A 196 13.73 -9.99 -2.18
C MET A 196 15.02 -9.69 -2.93
N LYS A 197 15.49 -10.66 -3.69
CA LYS A 197 16.72 -10.53 -4.48
C LYS A 197 16.42 -9.74 -5.75
N PHE A 198 16.86 -8.49 -5.78
CA PHE A 198 16.66 -7.62 -6.94
C PHE A 198 17.25 -8.16 -8.24
N ALA A 199 18.32 -8.96 -8.18
CA ALA A 199 18.94 -9.55 -9.36
C ALA A 199 17.99 -10.45 -10.18
N GLU A 200 16.92 -10.97 -9.58
CA GLU A 200 15.93 -11.83 -10.24
C GLU A 200 14.78 -11.03 -10.88
N ILE A 201 14.66 -9.74 -10.55
CA ILE A 201 13.47 -8.92 -10.83
C ILE A 201 13.81 -7.72 -11.72
N VAL A 202 15.01 -7.16 -11.56
CA VAL A 202 15.44 -5.99 -12.33
C VAL A 202 15.60 -6.40 -13.78
N ASP A 203 14.80 -5.77 -14.64
CA ASP A 203 14.90 -5.90 -16.09
C ASP A 203 15.44 -4.62 -16.75
N PRO A 204 15.99 -4.70 -17.97
CA PRO A 204 16.57 -3.54 -18.64
C PRO A 204 15.58 -2.41 -18.96
N THR A 205 14.27 -2.66 -18.92
CA THR A 205 13.23 -1.65 -19.17
C THR A 205 12.90 -0.82 -17.93
N TRP A 206 13.47 -1.17 -16.77
CA TRP A 206 13.30 -0.39 -15.55
C TRP A 206 13.89 1.01 -15.68
N ASP A 207 13.35 1.92 -14.90
CA ASP A 207 13.88 3.27 -14.81
C ASP A 207 15.36 3.28 -14.39
N LEU A 208 16.15 4.11 -15.06
CA LEU A 208 17.60 4.20 -14.85
C LEU A 208 17.95 4.63 -13.42
N THR A 209 17.14 5.49 -12.79
CA THR A 209 17.39 5.91 -11.41
C THR A 209 17.13 4.77 -10.43
N MET A 210 16.11 3.96 -10.68
CA MET A 210 15.82 2.76 -9.87
C MET A 210 16.95 1.73 -10.00
N GLN A 211 17.41 1.44 -11.22
CA GLN A 211 18.51 0.48 -11.44
C GLN A 211 19.77 0.88 -10.68
N LYS A 212 20.15 2.16 -10.73
CA LYS A 212 21.31 2.69 -10.00
C LYS A 212 21.12 2.60 -8.49
N VAL A 213 19.97 3.04 -7.97
CA VAL A 213 19.70 3.04 -6.52
C VAL A 213 19.68 1.61 -5.96
N VAL A 214 19.01 0.68 -6.65
CA VAL A 214 18.86 -0.73 -6.23
C VAL A 214 20.20 -1.43 -6.09
N ALA A 215 21.17 -1.14 -6.95
CA ALA A 215 22.51 -1.72 -6.87
C ALA A 215 23.26 -1.38 -5.58
N HIS A 216 22.86 -0.30 -4.89
CA HIS A 216 23.49 0.18 -3.66
C HIS A 216 22.64 -0.07 -2.40
N ILE A 217 21.52 -0.81 -2.50
CA ILE A 217 20.72 -1.22 -1.34
C ILE A 217 21.38 -2.43 -0.68
N ASP A 218 22.14 -2.16 0.38
CA ASP A 218 22.88 -3.17 1.17
C ASP A 218 22.26 -3.45 2.55
N GLY A 219 21.22 -2.69 2.93
CA GLY A 219 20.63 -2.74 4.27
C GLY A 219 21.48 -2.10 5.37
N VAL A 220 22.46 -1.27 5.02
CA VAL A 220 23.33 -0.55 5.98
C VAL A 220 23.38 0.94 5.67
N ASN A 221 23.50 1.31 4.40
CA ASN A 221 23.65 2.69 3.98
C ASN A 221 22.34 3.47 4.07
N ASP A 222 22.42 4.73 4.51
CA ASP A 222 21.28 5.65 4.50
C ASP A 222 20.98 6.15 3.09
N VAL A 223 19.75 6.62 2.85
CA VAL A 223 19.30 7.11 1.54
C VAL A 223 20.25 8.16 0.95
N ARG A 224 20.89 9.01 1.76
CA ARG A 224 21.83 10.02 1.24
C ARG A 224 23.13 9.41 0.76
N ARG A 225 23.68 8.43 1.50
CA ARG A 225 24.87 7.69 1.05
C ARG A 225 24.58 6.89 -0.21
N ILE A 226 23.39 6.27 -0.29
CA ILE A 226 22.94 5.57 -1.50
C ILE A 226 22.82 6.55 -2.67
N ALA A 227 22.20 7.71 -2.48
CA ALA A 227 22.06 8.72 -3.53
C ALA A 227 23.43 9.21 -4.02
N TRP A 228 24.37 9.45 -3.10
CA TRP A 228 25.74 9.85 -3.45
C TRP A 228 26.51 8.75 -4.19
N ALA A 229 26.43 7.50 -3.73
CA ALA A 229 27.08 6.36 -4.39
C ALA A 229 26.50 6.07 -5.78
N ALA A 230 25.18 6.26 -5.94
CA ALA A 230 24.47 6.07 -7.20
C ALA A 230 24.65 7.25 -8.18
N ASP A 231 25.26 8.36 -7.75
CA ASP A 231 25.32 9.62 -8.50
C ASP A 231 23.92 10.10 -8.95
N VAL A 232 22.98 10.13 -8.00
CA VAL A 232 21.59 10.57 -8.20
C VAL A 232 21.23 11.62 -7.15
N SER A 233 20.40 12.59 -7.51
CA SER A 233 19.92 13.58 -6.54
C SER A 233 19.13 12.92 -5.40
N LEU A 234 19.23 13.48 -4.19
CA LEU A 234 18.58 12.93 -3.01
C LEU A 234 17.05 12.80 -3.16
N ASP A 235 16.42 13.75 -3.84
CA ASP A 235 14.96 13.74 -3.99
C ASP A 235 14.49 12.70 -5.01
N LEU A 236 15.26 12.46 -6.08
CA LEU A 236 15.00 11.35 -7.01
C LEU A 236 15.24 10.01 -6.32
N ALA A 237 16.28 9.87 -5.50
CA ALA A 237 16.52 8.65 -4.74
C ALA A 237 15.39 8.36 -3.73
N LYS A 238 14.88 9.38 -3.04
CA LYS A 238 13.69 9.24 -2.17
C LYS A 238 12.45 8.81 -2.96
N LEU A 239 12.24 9.38 -4.15
CA LEU A 239 11.11 9.02 -5.01
C LEU A 239 11.23 7.57 -5.51
N ALA A 240 12.41 7.17 -5.98
CA ALA A 240 12.69 5.80 -6.39
C ALA A 240 12.44 4.79 -5.25
N LEU A 241 12.95 5.07 -4.04
CA LEU A 241 12.68 4.23 -2.87
C LEU A 241 11.20 4.22 -2.48
N ARG A 242 10.47 5.34 -2.68
CA ARG A 242 9.03 5.39 -2.45
C ARG A 242 8.26 4.51 -3.44
N HIS A 243 8.69 4.43 -4.70
CA HIS A 243 8.13 3.49 -5.67
C HIS A 243 8.42 2.03 -5.28
N LEU A 244 9.64 1.74 -4.83
CA LEU A 244 9.99 0.41 -4.32
C LEU A 244 9.17 0.01 -3.09
N LEU A 245 8.83 0.98 -2.22
CA LEU A 245 7.93 0.77 -1.07
C LEU A 245 6.48 0.55 -1.47
N TYR A 246 6.00 1.24 -2.51
CA TYR A 246 4.63 1.07 -3.02
C TYR A 246 4.37 -0.39 -3.44
N TYR A 247 5.36 -1.04 -4.04
CA TYR A 247 5.30 -2.46 -4.44
C TYR A 247 5.82 -3.43 -3.37
N ASP A 248 6.01 -2.98 -2.13
CA ASP A 248 6.47 -3.79 -0.99
C ASP A 248 7.76 -4.59 -1.27
N THR A 249 8.68 -3.99 -2.02
CA THR A 249 9.96 -4.62 -2.40
C THR A 249 11.09 -4.38 -1.40
N VAL A 250 10.96 -3.29 -0.64
CA VAL A 250 11.91 -2.84 0.38
C VAL A 250 11.20 -2.52 1.68
N LEU A 251 11.92 -2.69 2.79
CA LEU A 251 11.53 -2.16 4.10
C LEU A 251 12.40 -0.97 4.43
N LEU A 252 11.84 0.06 5.07
CA LEU A 252 12.62 1.14 5.64
C LEU A 252 12.89 0.85 7.11
N LEU A 253 14.16 0.80 7.47
CA LEU A 253 14.63 0.79 8.85
C LEU A 253 15.29 2.12 9.17
N ASP A 254 15.59 2.34 10.44
CA ASP A 254 16.43 3.46 10.84
C ASP A 254 17.92 3.09 10.88
N MET A 255 18.78 4.11 10.91
CA MET A 255 20.22 3.92 11.07
C MET A 255 20.55 3.19 12.39
N PHE A 256 21.41 2.18 12.28
CA PHE A 256 21.93 1.47 13.43
C PHE A 256 23.19 2.18 13.99
N PHE A 257 23.15 2.53 15.28
CA PHE A 257 24.31 2.97 16.04
C PHE A 257 24.42 2.18 17.34
N PHE A 258 25.64 1.98 17.84
CA PHE A 258 25.86 1.36 19.16
C PHE A 258 25.32 2.21 20.32
N GLY A 259 25.18 3.53 20.12
CA GLY A 259 24.54 4.44 21.08
C GLY A 259 23.01 4.45 21.02
N SER A 260 22.38 3.69 20.12
CA SER A 260 20.92 3.56 20.04
C SER A 260 20.38 2.68 21.17
N CYS A 261 19.14 2.95 21.58
CA CYS A 261 18.43 2.15 22.56
C CYS A 261 17.31 1.36 21.88
N TYR A 262 17.19 0.08 22.22
CA TYR A 262 16.14 -0.81 21.72
C TYR A 262 15.45 -1.48 22.89
N ALA A 263 14.15 -1.71 22.74
CA ALA A 263 13.34 -2.37 23.75
C ALA A 263 12.39 -3.39 23.13
N PRO A 264 12.02 -4.45 23.87
CA PRO A 264 11.11 -5.47 23.39
C PRO A 264 9.69 -4.93 23.21
N ARG A 265 9.06 -5.35 22.12
CA ARG A 265 7.62 -5.19 21.84
C ARG A 265 6.89 -6.47 22.30
N PRO A 266 5.56 -6.45 22.57
CA PRO A 266 4.82 -7.67 22.91
C PRO A 266 4.96 -8.82 21.91
N GLY A 267 5.35 -8.56 20.65
CA GLY A 267 5.69 -9.60 19.67
C GLY A 267 6.89 -10.48 20.05
N ILE A 268 7.66 -10.13 21.08
CA ILE A 268 8.72 -10.99 21.62
C ILE A 268 8.17 -12.32 22.17
N HIS A 269 6.89 -12.38 22.57
CA HIS A 269 6.29 -13.62 23.04
C HIS A 269 6.25 -14.69 21.95
N ASP A 270 5.97 -14.32 20.71
CA ASP A 270 6.01 -15.24 19.57
C ASP A 270 7.42 -15.75 19.29
N PHE A 271 8.44 -14.90 19.50
CA PHE A 271 9.85 -15.28 19.40
C PHE A 271 10.26 -16.27 20.50
N VAL A 272 9.81 -16.06 21.75
CA VAL A 272 10.10 -16.96 22.87
C VAL A 272 9.39 -18.30 22.71
N ALA A 273 8.17 -18.29 22.16
CA ALA A 273 7.38 -19.49 21.87
C ALA A 273 7.87 -20.25 20.63
N ASP A 274 8.85 -19.71 19.89
CA ASP A 274 9.37 -20.24 18.63
C ASP A 274 8.26 -20.59 17.62
N ARG A 275 7.28 -19.70 17.49
CA ARG A 275 6.22 -19.85 16.50
C ARG A 275 6.83 -19.79 15.11
N ASP A 276 6.44 -20.70 14.22
CA ASP A 276 6.90 -20.76 12.83
C ASP A 276 8.43 -20.89 12.63
N GLY A 277 9.19 -21.30 13.66
CA GLY A 277 10.65 -21.46 13.58
C GLY A 277 11.41 -20.14 13.46
N ILE A 278 10.86 -19.04 13.99
CA ILE A 278 11.47 -17.70 13.92
C ILE A 278 12.84 -17.67 14.60
N VAL A 279 13.07 -18.46 15.67
CA VAL A 279 14.37 -18.49 16.36
C VAL A 279 15.45 -19.10 15.47
N ASP A 280 15.07 -20.09 14.68
CA ASP A 280 15.96 -20.77 13.74
C ASP A 280 16.31 -19.88 12.53
N GLU A 281 15.32 -19.13 12.02
CA GLU A 281 15.55 -18.09 11.00
C GLU A 281 16.49 -16.99 11.52
N CYS A 282 16.28 -16.55 12.77
CA CYS A 282 17.12 -15.56 13.44
C CYS A 282 18.57 -16.08 13.58
N ALA A 283 18.74 -17.32 14.04
CA ALA A 283 20.06 -17.93 14.16
C ALA A 283 20.78 -17.99 12.80
N ALA A 284 20.08 -18.34 11.73
CA ALA A 284 20.64 -18.38 10.37
C ALA A 284 21.04 -16.99 9.84
N TYR A 285 20.27 -15.95 10.17
CA TYR A 285 20.53 -14.58 9.71
C TYR A 285 21.67 -13.90 10.47
N VAL A 286 21.75 -14.15 11.78
CA VAL A 286 22.58 -13.38 12.72
C VAL A 286 23.96 -13.99 12.96
N CYS A 287 24.10 -15.33 12.88
CA CYS A 287 25.37 -15.98 13.17
C CYS A 287 26.44 -15.65 12.12
N ILE A 288 27.62 -15.20 12.58
CA ILE A 288 28.74 -14.82 11.71
C ILE A 288 29.34 -16.05 11.03
N HIS A 289 29.42 -17.16 11.75
CA HIS A 289 29.97 -18.42 11.25
C HIS A 289 28.87 -19.48 11.18
N ALA A 290 28.53 -19.93 9.98
CA ALA A 290 27.50 -20.97 9.76
C ALA A 290 27.75 -22.28 10.51
N ARG A 291 28.98 -22.52 11.02
CA ARG A 291 29.37 -23.71 11.78
C ARG A 291 29.25 -23.58 13.30
N GLN A 292 29.11 -22.37 13.86
CA GLN A 292 28.96 -22.16 15.30
C GLN A 292 27.56 -21.60 15.57
N ARG A 293 26.57 -22.50 15.59
CA ARG A 293 25.19 -22.16 15.93
C ARG A 293 25.11 -21.89 17.43
N ILE A 294 24.63 -20.71 17.78
CA ILE A 294 24.32 -20.34 19.17
C ILE A 294 23.08 -21.12 19.61
N SER A 295 23.01 -21.51 20.89
CA SER A 295 21.83 -22.19 21.40
C SER A 295 20.59 -21.26 21.33
N ASN A 296 19.44 -21.83 20.96
CA ASN A 296 18.18 -21.09 20.87
C ASN A 296 17.86 -20.36 22.18
N PHE A 297 18.13 -20.99 23.33
CA PHE A 297 18.00 -20.37 24.65
C PHE A 297 18.84 -19.09 24.80
N MET A 298 20.08 -19.11 24.33
CA MET A 298 20.95 -17.94 24.43
C MET A 298 20.50 -16.81 23.51
N LEU A 299 19.99 -17.14 22.31
CA LEU A 299 19.44 -16.14 21.40
C LEU A 299 18.18 -15.47 21.98
N ILE A 300 17.30 -16.27 22.60
CA ILE A 300 16.13 -15.76 23.32
C ILE A 300 16.56 -14.87 24.50
N LYS A 301 17.57 -15.29 25.26
CA LYS A 301 18.13 -14.50 26.37
C LYS A 301 18.68 -13.16 25.89
N LEU A 302 19.38 -13.13 24.75
CA LEU A 302 19.91 -11.90 24.16
C LEU A 302 18.79 -10.96 23.69
N MET A 303 17.75 -11.50 23.05
CA MET A 303 16.61 -10.70 22.57
C MET A 303 15.75 -10.14 23.70
N THR A 304 15.60 -10.89 24.79
CA THR A 304 14.81 -10.47 25.96
C THR A 304 15.57 -9.56 26.92
N SER A 305 16.90 -9.46 26.82
CA SER A 305 17.71 -8.59 27.68
C SER A 305 17.82 -7.14 27.21
N PHE A 306 17.30 -6.81 26.03
CA PHE A 306 17.10 -5.42 25.61
C PHE A 306 16.14 -4.70 26.56
N CYS A 307 16.45 -3.46 26.91
CA CYS A 307 15.64 -2.67 27.84
C CYS A 307 15.71 -1.18 27.52
N VAL A 308 14.66 -0.46 27.92
CA VAL A 308 14.58 0.99 27.73
C VAL A 308 15.69 1.66 28.54
N GLY A 309 16.40 2.60 27.92
CA GLY A 309 17.41 3.42 28.57
C GLY A 309 18.82 2.82 28.65
N LYS A 310 19.05 1.59 28.19
CA LYS A 310 20.40 1.06 27.96
C LYS A 310 20.72 1.11 26.47
N SER A 311 21.86 1.69 26.14
CA SER A 311 22.41 1.67 24.79
C SER A 311 22.86 0.25 24.41
N VAL A 312 22.93 -0.05 23.11
CA VAL A 312 23.49 -1.33 22.62
C VAL A 312 24.92 -1.52 23.13
N MET A 313 25.71 -0.45 23.25
CA MET A 313 27.07 -0.49 23.79
C MET A 313 27.10 -0.93 25.26
N GLU A 314 26.23 -0.38 26.10
CA GLU A 314 26.12 -0.79 27.50
C GLU A 314 25.58 -2.22 27.64
N TRP A 315 24.64 -2.59 26.78
CA TRP A 315 24.12 -3.95 26.70
C TRP A 315 25.22 -4.95 26.34
N LEU A 316 26.09 -4.64 25.37
CA LEU A 316 27.25 -5.45 25.01
C LEU A 316 28.22 -5.61 26.17
N ARG A 317 28.57 -4.49 26.83
CA ARG A 317 29.46 -4.50 27.99
C ARG A 317 28.92 -5.39 29.11
N GLY A 318 27.62 -5.31 29.41
CA GLY A 318 26.99 -6.14 30.44
C GLY A 318 27.06 -7.65 30.14
N HIS A 319 26.98 -8.05 28.87
CA HIS A 319 27.12 -9.47 28.49
C HIS A 319 28.58 -9.93 28.51
N GLN A 320 29.51 -9.05 28.13
CA GLN A 320 30.94 -9.30 28.24
C GLN A 320 31.36 -9.50 29.71
N GLU A 321 30.86 -8.66 30.62
CA GLU A 321 31.06 -8.81 32.06
C GLU A 321 30.44 -10.10 32.61
N ALA A 322 29.31 -10.55 32.04
CA ALA A 322 28.68 -11.83 32.35
C ALA A 322 29.40 -13.05 31.74
N GLY A 323 30.54 -12.85 31.06
CA GLY A 323 31.39 -13.91 30.51
C GLY A 323 30.98 -14.41 29.12
N PHE A 324 30.09 -13.69 28.41
CA PHE A 324 29.70 -14.04 27.05
C PHE A 324 30.05 -12.93 26.05
N ASP A 325 31.03 -13.20 25.20
CA ASP A 325 31.43 -12.29 24.12
C ASP A 325 30.50 -12.41 22.92
N VAL A 326 29.45 -11.59 22.91
CA VAL A 326 28.43 -11.55 21.84
C VAL A 326 29.06 -11.28 20.47
N LEU A 327 30.06 -10.40 20.39
CA LEU A 327 30.64 -9.94 19.12
C LEU A 327 31.36 -11.06 18.37
N ARG A 328 31.82 -12.09 19.09
CA ARG A 328 32.49 -13.25 18.49
C ARG A 328 31.54 -14.16 17.73
N TYR A 329 30.27 -14.21 18.13
CA TYR A 329 29.30 -15.19 17.62
C TYR A 329 28.16 -14.55 16.81
N VAL A 330 27.79 -13.30 17.12
CA VAL A 330 26.57 -12.61 16.65
C VAL A 330 26.93 -11.30 15.95
N ASP A 331 26.42 -11.09 14.73
CA ASP A 331 26.35 -9.74 14.15
C ASP A 331 25.21 -8.97 14.84
N VAL A 332 25.57 -8.09 15.77
CA VAL A 332 24.63 -7.31 16.60
C VAL A 332 23.69 -6.45 15.74
N ARG A 333 24.18 -5.92 14.62
CA ARG A 333 23.37 -5.11 13.71
C ARG A 333 22.30 -5.98 13.07
N ARG A 334 22.66 -7.16 12.57
CA ARG A 334 21.70 -8.12 12.01
C ARG A 334 20.69 -8.60 13.04
N LEU A 335 21.13 -8.82 14.28
CA LEU A 335 20.23 -9.19 15.39
C LEU A 335 19.15 -8.13 15.61
N VAL A 336 19.56 -6.86 15.71
CA VAL A 336 18.64 -5.75 15.92
C VAL A 336 17.76 -5.53 14.68
N GLN A 337 18.32 -5.60 13.47
CA GLN A 337 17.54 -5.50 12.24
C GLN A 337 16.47 -6.58 12.15
N PHE A 338 16.82 -7.84 12.43
CA PHE A 338 15.86 -8.94 12.47
C PHE A 338 14.77 -8.69 13.51
N GLY A 339 15.16 -8.26 14.72
CA GLY A 339 14.24 -7.94 15.80
C GLY A 339 13.25 -6.83 15.43
N VAL A 340 13.70 -5.78 14.73
CA VAL A 340 12.83 -4.69 14.26
C VAL A 340 11.94 -5.16 13.11
N ILE A 341 12.48 -5.90 12.14
CA ILE A 341 11.73 -6.42 10.97
C ILE A 341 10.60 -7.35 11.40
N LYS A 342 10.87 -8.28 12.34
CA LYS A 342 9.86 -9.23 12.86
C LYS A 342 8.97 -8.62 13.96
N GLY A 343 9.15 -7.34 14.30
CA GLY A 343 8.35 -6.66 15.32
C GLY A 343 8.60 -7.15 16.76
N CYS A 344 9.73 -7.79 17.03
CA CYS A 344 10.16 -8.19 18.37
C CYS A 344 10.75 -7.02 19.15
N LEU A 345 11.42 -6.09 18.46
CA LEU A 345 12.06 -4.90 19.03
C LEU A 345 11.47 -3.64 18.42
N TYR A 346 11.50 -2.56 19.18
CA TYR A 346 11.34 -1.20 18.66
C TYR A 346 12.51 -0.34 19.08
N ARG A 347 12.80 0.69 18.27
CA ARG A 347 13.84 1.67 18.55
C ARG A 347 13.27 2.81 19.39
N ALA A 348 13.96 3.17 20.46
CA ALA A 348 13.65 4.36 21.24
C ALA A 348 14.56 5.51 20.75
N HIS A 349 13.98 6.46 20.03
CA HIS A 349 14.72 7.60 19.49
C HIS A 349 14.92 8.68 20.55
N LYS A 350 16.07 9.34 20.49
CA LYS A 350 16.36 10.53 21.30
C LYS A 350 15.73 11.75 20.65
N TYR A 351 15.05 12.56 21.45
CA TYR A 351 14.50 13.86 21.08
C TYR A 351 14.97 14.93 22.07
N VAL A 352 15.23 16.13 21.56
CA VAL A 352 15.58 17.30 22.39
C VAL A 352 14.39 18.23 22.48
N VAL A 353 14.07 18.66 23.70
CA VAL A 353 13.03 19.64 23.95
C VAL A 353 13.60 20.79 24.77
N SER A 354 13.41 22.03 24.29
CA SER A 354 13.58 23.25 25.09
C SER A 354 12.21 23.75 25.53
N LYS A 355 12.00 23.95 26.83
CA LYS A 355 10.70 24.43 27.36
C LYS A 355 10.44 25.86 26.90
N GLN A 356 11.47 26.71 26.84
CA GLN A 356 11.36 28.08 26.35
C GLN A 356 11.05 28.13 24.86
N TYR A 357 11.70 27.30 24.05
CA TYR A 357 11.45 27.27 22.61
C TYR A 357 10.03 26.78 22.32
N LEU A 358 9.56 25.75 23.03
CA LEU A 358 8.15 25.32 22.96
C LEU A 358 7.17 26.41 23.39
N ALA A 359 7.44 27.14 24.46
CA ALA A 359 6.61 28.26 24.90
C ALA A 359 6.59 29.41 23.86
N ALA A 360 7.73 29.69 23.22
CA ALA A 360 7.84 30.67 22.15
C ALA A 360 7.09 30.23 20.87
N LEU A 361 7.11 28.94 20.54
CA LEU A 361 6.34 28.37 19.44
C LEU A 361 4.83 28.45 19.72
N ALA A 362 4.39 28.07 20.92
CA ALA A 362 2.99 28.11 21.32
C ALA A 362 2.40 29.54 21.35
N THR A 363 3.23 30.53 21.66
CA THR A 363 2.84 31.95 21.69
C THR A 363 3.02 32.67 20.35
N GLY A 364 3.52 31.99 19.31
CA GLY A 364 3.80 32.58 18.00
C GLY A 364 4.96 33.59 18.00
N GLN A 365 5.74 33.66 19.08
CA GLN A 365 6.87 34.56 19.25
C GLN A 365 8.20 33.96 18.80
N ALA A 366 8.22 32.70 18.38
CA ALA A 366 9.37 32.03 17.79
C ALA A 366 9.77 32.69 16.47
N ARG A 367 10.59 33.73 16.54
CA ARG A 367 11.27 34.32 15.38
C ARG A 367 12.60 33.59 15.17
N PRO A 368 12.92 33.13 13.95
CA PRO A 368 14.28 32.72 13.64
C PRO A 368 15.18 33.94 13.87
N LYS A 369 15.98 33.94 14.94
CA LYS A 369 16.98 34.99 15.16
C LYS A 369 17.97 34.90 14.00
N ALA A 370 18.15 35.98 13.24
CA ALA A 370 19.20 36.06 12.25
C ALA A 370 20.56 35.92 12.97
N GLY A 371 21.25 34.80 12.76
CA GLY A 371 22.48 34.44 13.47
C GLY A 371 22.29 33.52 14.70
N GLY A 372 21.10 32.96 14.93
CA GLY A 372 20.90 31.92 15.95
C GLY A 372 21.55 30.60 15.55
N ASP A 373 22.00 29.81 16.55
CA ASP A 373 22.60 28.51 16.31
C ASP A 373 21.62 27.60 15.52
N PRO A 374 22.06 26.96 14.42
CA PRO A 374 21.22 26.12 13.59
C PRO A 374 20.65 24.90 14.34
N LEU A 375 21.16 24.61 15.54
CA LEU A 375 20.69 23.54 16.39
C LEU A 375 19.39 23.89 17.14
N GLN A 376 19.11 25.18 17.36
CA GLN A 376 17.94 25.63 18.12
C GLN A 376 16.61 25.23 17.44
N LYS A 377 16.58 25.17 16.11
CA LYS A 377 15.39 24.76 15.35
C LYS A 377 14.97 23.31 15.63
N TYR A 378 15.92 22.45 16.04
CA TYR A 378 15.64 21.03 16.31
C TYR A 378 15.24 20.75 17.77
N THR A 379 15.06 21.79 18.59
CA THR A 379 14.69 21.67 20.02
C THR A 379 13.18 21.71 20.27
N ASP A 380 12.37 21.51 19.23
CA ASP A 380 10.90 21.46 19.26
C ASP A 380 10.33 20.10 19.71
N GLY A 381 11.18 19.08 19.87
CA GLY A 381 10.75 17.72 20.19
C GLY A 381 10.16 16.92 19.02
N CYS A 382 10.17 17.45 17.80
CA CYS A 382 9.70 16.77 16.59
C CYS A 382 10.85 16.16 15.77
N HIS A 383 12.08 16.58 16.04
CA HIS A 383 13.27 16.14 15.31
C HIS A 383 14.06 15.08 16.09
N THR A 384 14.30 13.93 15.46
CA THR A 384 15.14 12.87 16.03
C THR A 384 16.61 13.26 15.99
N PHE A 385 17.42 12.72 16.90
CA PHE A 385 18.88 12.86 16.80
C PHE A 385 19.43 12.37 15.46
N ASP A 386 18.84 11.33 14.86
CA ASP A 386 19.24 10.83 13.54
C ASP A 386 19.07 11.89 12.46
N GLN A 387 17.99 12.67 12.50
CA GLN A 387 17.79 13.81 11.60
C GLN A 387 18.87 14.87 11.81
N ILE A 388 19.23 15.20 13.06
CA ILE A 388 20.25 16.21 13.36
C ILE A 388 21.63 15.75 12.90
N ILE A 389 21.98 14.48 13.14
CA ILE A 389 23.22 13.84 12.71
C ILE A 389 23.32 13.90 11.19
N THR A 390 22.23 13.56 10.50
CA THR A 390 22.21 13.57 9.04
C THR A 390 22.27 14.98 8.46
N GLU A 391 21.38 15.90 8.86
CA GLU A 391 21.33 17.23 8.26
C GLU A 391 22.56 18.10 8.55
N ASN A 392 23.18 17.95 9.73
CA ASN A 392 24.31 18.80 10.13
C ASN A 392 25.67 18.09 10.09
N ASN A 393 25.71 16.80 9.73
CA ASN A 393 26.91 15.95 9.76
C ASN A 393 27.66 16.02 11.11
N LEU A 394 26.92 15.94 12.21
CA LEU A 394 27.46 15.96 13.57
C LEU A 394 27.34 14.58 14.23
N THR A 395 28.26 14.28 15.13
CA THR A 395 28.18 13.09 15.99
C THR A 395 27.24 13.31 17.19
N ASP A 396 26.74 12.24 17.80
CA ASP A 396 25.90 12.30 19.01
C ASP A 396 26.57 13.11 20.14
N ALA A 397 27.90 12.96 20.30
CA ALA A 397 28.67 13.72 21.29
C ALA A 397 28.76 15.22 20.95
N GLU A 398 29.03 15.58 19.69
CA GLU A 398 29.07 16.98 19.26
C GLU A 398 27.71 17.66 19.33
N ILE A 399 26.62 16.93 19.05
CA ILE A 399 25.26 17.43 19.23
C ILE A 399 25.04 17.75 20.71
N MET A 400 25.39 16.84 21.62
CA MET A 400 25.26 17.06 23.05
C MET A 400 26.14 18.22 23.56
N GLU A 401 27.37 18.36 23.08
CA GLU A 401 28.27 19.49 23.38
C GLU A 401 27.67 20.82 22.91
N LYS A 402 27.20 20.88 21.66
CA LYS A 402 26.56 22.09 21.11
C LYS A 402 25.26 22.43 21.81
N LEU A 403 24.45 21.44 22.20
CA LEU A 403 23.24 21.67 23.00
C LEU A 403 23.57 22.25 24.37
N LYS A 404 24.65 21.80 25.03
CA LYS A 404 25.12 22.38 26.29
C LYS A 404 25.65 23.81 26.12
N ALA A 405 26.21 24.13 24.96
CA ALA A 405 26.75 25.45 24.64
C ALA A 405 25.67 26.47 24.22
N LEU A 406 24.43 26.05 23.97
CA LEU A 406 23.35 26.97 23.61
C LEU A 406 23.07 27.95 24.77
N PRO A 407 22.82 29.24 24.47
CA PRO A 407 22.57 30.27 25.48
C PRO A 407 21.13 30.17 26.03
N VAL A 408 20.81 29.04 26.66
CA VAL A 408 19.50 28.72 27.24
C VAL A 408 19.67 28.53 28.74
N PRO A 409 18.71 28.91 29.59
CA PRO A 409 18.83 28.73 31.03
C PRO A 409 19.08 27.28 31.43
N SER A 410 19.91 27.08 32.47
CA SER A 410 20.24 25.78 33.00
C SER A 410 18.97 24.99 33.36
N GLY A 411 18.81 23.80 32.78
CA GLY A 411 17.63 22.93 32.99
C GLY A 411 16.46 23.15 32.03
N ASP A 412 16.61 24.02 31.02
CA ASP A 412 15.58 24.21 29.99
C ASP A 412 15.57 23.09 28.94
N LEU A 413 16.75 22.56 28.60
CA LEU A 413 16.91 21.47 27.65
C LEU A 413 16.71 20.12 28.34
N THR A 414 15.79 19.32 27.82
CA THR A 414 15.57 17.94 28.27
C THR A 414 15.63 16.99 27.08
N VAL A 415 16.35 15.88 27.25
CA VAL A 415 16.42 14.80 26.26
C VAL A 415 15.50 13.67 26.71
N PHE A 416 14.57 13.27 25.85
CA PHE A 416 13.66 12.17 26.11
C PHE A 416 13.83 11.07 25.07
N TYR A 417 13.54 9.84 25.48
CA TYR A 417 13.52 8.67 24.61
C TYR A 417 12.06 8.35 24.28
N ARG A 418 11.73 8.23 22.98
CA ARG A 418 10.39 7.91 22.50
C ARG A 418 10.42 6.83 21.44
#